data_AF-A0A440K2Q0-F1
#
_entry.id   AF-A0A440K2Q0-F1
#
_cell.length_a   1.000
_cell.length_b   1.000
_cell.length_c   1.000
_cell.angle_alpha   90.00
_cell.angle_beta   90.00
_cell.angle_gamma   90.00
#
_symmetry.space_group_name_H-M   'P 1'
#
loop_
_entity.id
_entity.type
_entity.pdbx_description
1 polymer ?
#
loop_
_entity_poly.entity_id
_entity_poly.type
_entity_poly.pdbx_seq_one_letter_code
_entity_poly.pdbx_strand_id
1 'polypeptide(L)'
;MVQSIYSGFEATPEYFIQADAEVERLRTEAREALLERGVLESTEMEAMLEAQFQYNCEHVVPQSWFGKKEPMRGDLHHLFSCEPRCNSFRSNYPLVQHEFERTMQDCGRVEDDAFEPKGGKGAVARATLYFMLRYPGYVGRRYAGQRLKTLLAWHAQYAPDEWEKHRNAAIYVLQGNRNPLIDFPEWALRLQFEG
;
A
#
# COMPACT_ATOMS: atom_id res chain seq x y z
N MET A 1 15.61 -11.65 -0.78
CA MET A 1 15.03 -10.82 -1.87
C MET A 1 13.87 -10.03 -1.30
N VAL A 2 13.64 -8.83 -1.80
CA VAL A 2 12.44 -8.02 -1.54
C VAL A 2 11.52 -8.19 -2.73
N GLN A 3 10.23 -8.42 -2.46
CA GLN A 3 9.23 -8.67 -3.48
C GLN A 3 8.26 -7.49 -3.57
N SER A 4 7.92 -7.07 -4.80
CA SER A 4 6.85 -6.12 -5.07
C SER A 4 5.48 -6.72 -4.76
N ILE A 5 4.67 -5.97 -4.03
CA ILE A 5 3.37 -6.43 -3.52
C ILE A 5 2.37 -6.79 -4.63
N TYR A 6 2.42 -6.11 -5.78
CA TYR A 6 1.44 -6.29 -6.86
C TYR A 6 1.95 -7.16 -8.00
N SER A 7 3.18 -6.90 -8.48
CA SER A 7 3.73 -7.62 -9.63
C SER A 7 4.40 -8.95 -9.29
N GLY A 8 4.81 -9.12 -8.02
CA GLY A 8 5.67 -10.22 -7.60
C GLY A 8 7.11 -10.09 -8.07
N PHE A 9 7.50 -8.97 -8.69
CA PHE A 9 8.89 -8.69 -9.07
C PHE A 9 9.80 -8.77 -7.84
N GLU A 10 10.92 -9.48 -7.96
CA GLU A 10 11.88 -9.66 -6.88
C GLU A 10 13.22 -9.02 -7.24
N ALA A 11 13.76 -8.27 -6.28
CA ALA A 11 15.11 -7.72 -6.36
C ALA A 11 15.80 -7.75 -4.99
N THR A 12 17.08 -7.39 -4.94
CA THR A 12 17.79 -7.27 -3.67
C THR A 12 17.37 -5.98 -2.95
N PRO A 13 17.49 -5.90 -1.61
CA PRO A 13 17.29 -4.63 -0.91
C PRO A 13 18.12 -3.48 -1.50
N GLU A 14 19.36 -3.74 -1.89
CA GLU A 14 20.28 -2.75 -2.45
C GLU A 14 19.73 -2.15 -3.75
N TYR A 15 19.09 -2.95 -4.60
CA TYR A 15 18.44 -2.45 -5.82
C TYR A 15 17.38 -1.40 -5.49
N PHE A 16 16.49 -1.69 -4.54
CA PHE A 16 15.41 -0.76 -4.15
C PHE A 16 15.98 0.51 -3.51
N ILE A 17 16.99 0.37 -2.65
CA ILE A 17 17.65 1.51 -2.00
C ILE A 17 18.31 2.42 -3.05
N GLN A 18 18.99 1.83 -4.03
CA GLN A 18 19.62 2.60 -5.12
C GLN A 18 18.57 3.28 -6.02
N ALA A 19 17.48 2.59 -6.34
CA ALA A 19 16.40 3.16 -7.12
C ALA A 19 15.72 4.34 -6.38
N ASP A 20 15.47 4.22 -5.07
CA ASP A 20 14.88 5.30 -4.28
C ASP A 20 15.86 6.47 -4.09
N ALA A 21 17.17 6.21 -3.96
CA ALA A 21 18.19 7.25 -3.92
C ALA A 21 18.30 8.04 -5.24
N GLU A 22 18.15 7.35 -6.37
CA GLU A 22 18.08 7.99 -7.70
C GLU A 22 16.85 8.89 -7.83
N VAL A 23 15.68 8.40 -7.41
CA VAL A 23 14.44 9.18 -7.36
C VAL A 23 14.61 10.43 -6.50
N GLU A 24 15.25 10.32 -5.34
CA GLU A 24 15.49 11.48 -4.47
C GLU A 24 16.44 12.50 -5.10
N ARG A 25 17.49 12.03 -5.79
CA ARG A 25 18.41 12.92 -6.51
C ARG A 25 17.65 13.71 -7.58
N LEU A 26 16.90 13.01 -8.43
CA LEU A 26 16.12 13.64 -9.51
C LEU A 26 15.04 14.59 -8.97
N ARG A 27 14.38 14.23 -7.88
CA ARG A 27 13.40 15.11 -7.22
C ARG A 27 14.06 16.38 -6.69
N THR A 28 15.24 16.26 -6.10
CA THR A 28 16.01 17.41 -5.59
C THR A 28 16.45 18.32 -6.73
N GLU A 29 17.02 17.77 -7.79
CA GLU A 29 17.41 18.53 -9.00
C GLU A 29 16.20 19.25 -9.63
N ALA A 30 15.04 18.57 -9.72
CA ALA A 30 13.82 19.17 -10.24
C ALA A 30 13.28 20.29 -9.33
N ARG A 31 13.37 20.12 -8.01
CA ARG A 31 13.02 21.16 -7.02
C ARG A 31 13.88 22.39 -7.23
N GLU A 32 15.20 22.22 -7.22
CA GLU A 32 16.17 23.31 -7.41
C GLU A 32 15.92 24.06 -8.73
N ALA A 33 15.69 23.33 -9.83
CA ALA A 33 15.41 23.93 -11.14
C ALA A 33 14.10 24.75 -11.15
N LEU A 34 13.08 24.39 -10.36
CA LEU A 34 11.85 25.18 -10.23
C LEU A 34 12.10 26.47 -9.44
N LEU A 35 12.86 26.38 -8.35
CA LEU A 35 13.24 27.54 -7.54
C LEU A 35 14.06 28.55 -8.34
N GLU A 36 15.02 28.08 -9.15
CA GLU A 36 15.81 28.93 -10.05
C GLU A 36 14.95 29.65 -11.11
N ARG A 37 13.82 29.04 -11.50
CA ARG A 37 12.83 29.64 -12.42
C ARG A 37 11.86 30.59 -11.72
N GLY A 38 12.04 30.85 -10.42
CA GLY A 38 11.20 31.75 -9.64
C GLY A 38 9.88 31.14 -9.19
N VAL A 39 9.71 29.81 -9.27
CA VAL A 39 8.59 29.13 -8.61
C VAL A 39 8.82 29.17 -7.10
N LEU A 40 7.82 29.59 -6.34
CA LEU A 40 7.90 29.63 -4.89
C LEU A 40 7.70 28.24 -4.29
N GLU A 41 8.42 27.94 -3.21
CA GLU A 41 8.14 26.74 -2.42
C GLU A 41 6.69 26.77 -1.91
N SER A 42 5.94 25.74 -2.25
CA SER A 42 4.56 25.57 -1.81
C SER A 42 4.23 24.10 -1.62
N THR A 43 3.15 23.84 -0.88
CA THR A 43 2.62 22.47 -0.73
C THR A 43 2.15 21.88 -2.05
N GLU A 44 1.69 22.69 -3.02
CA GLU A 44 1.34 22.19 -4.35
C GLU A 44 2.59 21.77 -5.14
N MET A 45 3.67 22.56 -5.07
CA MET A 45 4.93 22.23 -5.72
C MET A 45 5.49 20.90 -5.19
N GLU A 46 5.52 20.74 -3.86
CA GLU A 46 5.97 19.50 -3.23
C GLU A 46 5.08 18.31 -3.59
N ALA A 47 3.75 18.48 -3.60
CA ALA A 47 2.83 17.41 -3.99
C ALA A 47 3.01 17.00 -5.47
N MET A 48 3.30 17.95 -6.36
CA MET A 48 3.61 17.69 -7.76
C MET A 48 4.91 16.87 -7.90
N LEU A 49 5.96 17.28 -7.18
CA LEU A 49 7.24 16.57 -7.17
C LEU A 49 7.11 15.15 -6.57
N GLU A 50 6.35 14.99 -5.48
CA GLU A 50 6.03 13.68 -4.91
C GLU A 50 5.31 12.77 -5.92
N ALA A 51 4.35 13.32 -6.68
CA ALA A 51 3.59 12.57 -7.67
C ALA A 51 4.41 12.18 -8.90
N GLN A 52 5.35 13.04 -9.31
CA GLN A 52 6.22 12.78 -10.45
C GLN A 52 7.36 11.81 -10.14
N PHE A 53 7.95 11.92 -8.95
CA PHE A 53 9.13 11.16 -8.55
C PHE A 53 8.77 10.19 -7.42
N GLN A 54 8.01 9.15 -7.72
CA GLN A 54 7.54 8.19 -6.70
C GLN A 54 8.66 7.22 -6.28
N TYR A 55 8.76 6.96 -4.98
CA TYR A 55 9.59 5.86 -4.47
C TYR A 55 8.95 4.50 -4.74
N ASN A 56 9.72 3.44 -4.54
CA ASN A 56 9.26 2.05 -4.61
C ASN A 56 8.40 1.64 -3.40
N CYS A 57 7.41 2.48 -3.02
CA CYS A 57 6.57 2.31 -1.85
C CYS A 57 5.09 2.49 -2.20
N GLU A 58 4.29 1.50 -1.82
CA GLU A 58 2.83 1.48 -1.93
C GLU A 58 2.19 1.73 -0.57
N HIS A 59 1.27 2.70 -0.51
CA HIS A 59 0.29 2.81 0.57
C HIS A 59 -0.95 2.00 0.20
N VAL A 60 -1.07 0.77 0.71
CA VAL A 60 -2.19 -0.13 0.36
C VAL A 60 -3.54 0.53 0.65
N VAL A 61 -3.64 1.26 1.75
CA VAL A 61 -4.73 2.21 1.98
C VAL A 61 -4.33 3.58 1.40
N PRO A 62 -5.00 4.09 0.35
CA PRO A 62 -4.58 5.32 -0.31
C PRO A 62 -4.52 6.51 0.64
N GLN A 63 -3.42 7.26 0.58
CA GLN A 63 -3.20 8.41 1.47
C GLN A 63 -4.30 9.49 1.33
N SER A 64 -4.89 9.62 0.15
CA SER A 64 -5.99 10.54 -0.12
C SER A 64 -7.25 10.22 0.69
N TRP A 65 -7.42 8.98 1.17
CA TRP A 65 -8.62 8.58 1.92
C TRP A 65 -8.61 9.02 3.37
N PHE A 66 -7.43 9.32 3.92
CA PHE A 66 -7.26 9.81 5.29
C PHE A 66 -6.56 11.18 5.35
N GLY A 67 -6.44 11.86 4.21
CA GLY A 67 -5.89 13.21 4.09
C GLY A 67 -4.40 13.29 4.43
N LYS A 68 -3.62 12.24 4.11
CA LYS A 68 -2.17 12.17 4.40
C LYS A 68 -1.80 12.40 5.88
N LYS A 69 -2.74 12.23 6.81
CA LYS A 69 -2.52 12.51 8.24
C LYS A 69 -1.59 11.48 8.89
N GLU A 70 -0.72 11.97 9.76
CA GLU A 70 0.04 11.12 10.69
C GLU A 70 -0.85 10.68 11.88
N PRO A 71 -0.61 9.50 12.48
CA PRO A 71 0.47 8.54 12.18
C PRO A 71 0.14 7.57 11.02
N MET A 72 -1.04 7.67 10.40
CA MET A 72 -1.49 6.73 9.37
C MET A 72 -0.57 6.71 8.15
N ARG A 73 -0.06 7.87 7.71
CA ARG A 73 0.81 7.95 6.53
C ARG A 73 2.12 7.17 6.71
N GLY A 74 2.72 7.23 7.90
CA GLY A 74 3.94 6.53 8.25
C GLY A 74 3.78 5.11 8.81
N ASP A 75 2.55 4.60 8.98
CA ASP A 75 2.32 3.28 9.57
C ASP A 75 2.80 2.16 8.64
N LEU A 76 3.92 1.55 9.01
CA LEU A 76 4.61 0.53 8.24
C LEU A 76 3.73 -0.70 7.96
N HIS A 77 2.68 -0.97 8.73
CA HIS A 77 1.83 -2.16 8.50
C HIS A 77 1.01 -2.10 7.21
N HIS A 78 0.89 -0.93 6.57
CA HIS A 78 0.26 -0.82 5.23
C HIS A 78 1.17 -0.23 4.14
N LEU A 79 2.48 -0.12 4.43
CA LEU A 79 3.50 0.30 3.46
C LEU A 79 4.25 -0.91 2.89
N PHE A 80 4.23 -1.09 1.58
CA PHE A 80 4.88 -2.23 0.93
C PHE A 80 5.79 -1.79 -0.21
N SER A 81 6.80 -2.60 -0.52
CA SER A 81 7.60 -2.41 -1.71
C SER A 81 6.73 -2.60 -2.97
N CYS A 82 6.81 -1.66 -3.90
CA CYS A 82 6.03 -1.68 -5.13
C CYS A 82 6.68 -0.77 -6.16
N GLU A 83 6.81 -1.20 -7.40
CA GLU A 83 7.37 -0.34 -8.44
C GLU A 83 6.43 0.86 -8.69
N PRO A 84 6.96 2.08 -8.94
CA PRO A 84 6.17 3.27 -9.26
C PRO A 84 5.10 3.04 -10.34
N ARG A 85 5.42 2.22 -11.35
CA ARG A 85 4.47 1.83 -12.40
C ARG A 85 3.24 1.10 -11.85
N CYS A 86 3.42 0.16 -10.94
CA CYS A 86 2.31 -0.61 -10.36
C CYS A 86 1.53 0.20 -9.32
N ASN A 87 2.21 1.03 -8.53
CA ASN A 87 1.56 2.00 -7.63
C ASN A 87 0.67 2.97 -8.43
N SER A 88 1.25 3.60 -9.47
CA SER A 88 0.50 4.49 -10.39
C SER A 88 -0.66 3.78 -11.09
N PHE A 89 -0.46 2.54 -11.57
CA PHE A 89 -1.52 1.74 -12.19
C PHE A 89 -2.68 1.46 -11.23
N ARG A 90 -2.39 1.17 -9.95
CA ARG A 90 -3.39 0.93 -8.92
C ARG A 90 -4.15 2.20 -8.52
N SER A 91 -3.51 3.37 -8.60
CA SER A 91 -4.11 4.68 -8.26
C SER A 91 -4.66 4.71 -6.82
N ASN A 92 -5.88 5.19 -6.60
CA ASN A 92 -6.57 5.16 -5.32
C ASN A 92 -7.76 4.19 -5.33
N TYR A 93 -7.74 3.19 -6.20
CA TYR A 93 -8.86 2.28 -6.38
C TYR A 93 -8.99 1.31 -5.20
N PRO A 94 -10.23 1.06 -4.70
CA PRO A 94 -10.51 0.06 -3.69
C PRO A 94 -10.21 -1.34 -4.19
N LEU A 95 -9.78 -2.19 -3.25
CA LEU A 95 -9.52 -3.60 -3.50
C LEU A 95 -10.82 -4.37 -3.71
N VAL A 96 -10.90 -5.14 -4.80
CA VAL A 96 -12.04 -6.00 -5.16
C VAL A 96 -11.56 -7.30 -5.80
N GLN A 97 -12.46 -8.29 -5.82
CA GLN A 97 -12.32 -9.48 -6.66
C GLN A 97 -13.23 -9.26 -7.87
N HIS A 98 -12.68 -9.32 -9.08
CA HIS A 98 -13.49 -9.28 -10.29
C HIS A 98 -14.01 -10.69 -10.61
N GLU A 99 -15.27 -10.80 -10.99
CA GLU A 99 -15.98 -12.08 -11.18
C GLU A 99 -15.63 -12.78 -12.49
N PHE A 100 -15.30 -12.02 -13.54
CA PHE A 100 -15.02 -12.59 -14.86
C PHE A 100 -13.53 -12.84 -15.04
N GLU A 101 -13.15 -14.03 -15.50
CA GLU A 101 -11.78 -14.32 -15.92
C GLU A 101 -11.41 -13.46 -17.13
N ARG A 102 -10.61 -12.42 -16.89
CA ARG A 102 -9.86 -11.70 -17.91
C ARG A 102 -8.39 -11.77 -17.55
N THR A 103 -7.54 -11.68 -18.57
CA THR A 103 -6.09 -11.68 -18.39
C THR A 103 -5.67 -10.57 -17.42
N MET A 104 -5.04 -10.96 -16.31
CA MET A 104 -4.39 -10.04 -15.39
C MET A 104 -3.16 -9.44 -16.08
N GLN A 105 -3.00 -8.12 -15.99
CA GLN A 105 -1.74 -7.48 -16.38
C GLN A 105 -0.70 -7.70 -15.27
N ASP A 106 0.54 -7.26 -15.50
CA ASP A 106 1.64 -7.51 -14.57
C ASP A 106 1.37 -7.06 -13.14
N CYS A 107 0.71 -5.91 -12.94
CA CYS A 107 0.40 -5.42 -11.59
C CYS A 107 -0.94 -5.97 -11.05
N GLY A 108 -1.86 -6.36 -11.93
CA GLY A 108 -3.24 -6.67 -11.58
C GLY A 108 -4.22 -6.23 -12.66
N ARG A 109 -5.43 -5.87 -12.23
CA ARG A 109 -6.52 -5.43 -13.10
C ARG A 109 -7.26 -4.26 -12.46
N VAL A 110 -7.51 -3.24 -13.26
CA VAL A 110 -8.42 -2.14 -12.93
C VAL A 110 -9.66 -2.26 -13.79
N GLU A 111 -10.84 -2.22 -13.17
CA GLU A 111 -12.14 -2.17 -13.83
C GLU A 111 -13.15 -1.50 -12.90
N ASP A 112 -14.04 -0.67 -13.46
CA ASP A 112 -15.07 0.07 -12.72
C ASP A 112 -14.53 0.82 -11.49
N ASP A 113 -13.41 1.52 -11.69
CA ASP A 113 -12.68 2.24 -10.64
C ASP A 113 -12.37 1.36 -9.42
N ALA A 114 -12.06 0.08 -9.65
CA ALA A 114 -11.72 -0.89 -8.63
C ALA A 114 -10.55 -1.77 -9.07
N PHE A 115 -9.69 -2.15 -8.12
CA PHE A 115 -8.44 -2.83 -8.39
C PHE A 115 -8.40 -4.23 -7.79
N GLU A 116 -8.03 -5.20 -8.61
CA GLU A 116 -7.66 -6.54 -8.18
C GLU A 116 -6.16 -6.76 -8.43
N PRO A 117 -5.36 -6.99 -7.39
CA PRO A 117 -3.93 -7.20 -7.56
C PRO A 117 -3.63 -8.60 -8.10
N LYS A 118 -2.54 -8.72 -8.89
CA LYS A 118 -2.06 -10.02 -9.40
C LYS A 118 -1.42 -10.83 -8.26
N GLY A 119 -0.52 -10.22 -7.50
CA GLY A 119 0.12 -10.76 -6.31
C GLY A 119 -0.41 -10.17 -5.00
N GLY A 120 0.08 -10.67 -3.87
CA GLY A 120 -0.06 -10.01 -2.57
C GLY A 120 -1.48 -9.93 -1.96
N LYS A 121 -2.50 -10.58 -2.55
CA LYS A 121 -3.91 -10.52 -2.12
C LYS A 121 -4.10 -10.70 -0.61
N GLY A 122 -3.46 -11.70 0.00
CA GLY A 122 -3.53 -11.94 1.44
C GLY A 122 -2.93 -10.80 2.28
N ALA A 123 -1.72 -10.37 1.93
CA ALA A 123 -0.99 -9.31 2.65
C ALA A 123 -1.72 -7.96 2.55
N VAL A 124 -2.21 -7.57 1.37
CA VAL A 124 -2.96 -6.32 1.20
C VAL A 124 -4.31 -6.36 1.91
N ALA A 125 -4.96 -7.53 1.95
CA ALA A 125 -6.17 -7.72 2.71
C ALA A 125 -5.93 -7.54 4.21
N ARG A 126 -4.91 -8.20 4.77
CA ARG A 126 -4.54 -8.06 6.19
C ARG A 126 -4.11 -6.65 6.55
N ALA A 127 -3.35 -5.97 5.71
CA ALA A 127 -2.94 -4.59 5.93
C ALA A 127 -4.16 -3.65 5.98
N THR A 128 -5.11 -3.85 5.06
CA THR A 128 -6.34 -3.05 5.01
C THR A 128 -7.25 -3.33 6.22
N LEU A 129 -7.45 -4.60 6.57
CA LEU A 129 -8.23 -5.01 7.75
C LEU A 129 -7.59 -4.47 9.04
N TYR A 130 -6.26 -4.55 9.17
CA TYR A 130 -5.52 -3.92 10.27
C TYR A 130 -5.77 -2.41 10.33
N PHE A 131 -5.68 -1.72 9.20
CA PHE A 131 -5.89 -0.28 9.14
C PHE A 131 -7.31 0.09 9.61
N MET A 132 -8.32 -0.69 9.22
CA MET A 132 -9.70 -0.52 9.67
C MET A 132 -9.85 -0.68 11.19
N LEU A 133 -9.15 -1.63 11.80
CA LEU A 133 -9.15 -1.82 13.26
C LEU A 133 -8.38 -0.72 13.99
N ARG A 134 -7.23 -0.32 13.44
CA ARG A 134 -6.31 0.63 14.09
C ARG A 134 -6.83 2.06 14.01
N TYR A 135 -7.45 2.42 12.90
CA TYR A 135 -7.91 3.76 12.55
C TYR A 135 -9.40 3.76 12.19
N PRO A 136 -10.30 3.50 13.16
CA PRO A 136 -11.74 3.48 12.91
C PRO A 136 -12.23 4.85 12.39
N GLY A 137 -13.26 4.83 11.54
CA GLY A 137 -13.91 6.03 10.99
C GLY A 137 -13.31 6.58 9.69
N TYR A 138 -12.13 6.14 9.25
CA TYR A 138 -11.51 6.65 8.02
C TYR A 138 -11.96 5.92 6.75
N VAL A 139 -11.90 4.58 6.76
CA VAL A 139 -12.08 3.78 5.53
C VAL A 139 -13.16 2.71 5.65
N GLY A 140 -13.76 2.51 6.83
CA GLY A 140 -14.80 1.50 7.07
C GLY A 140 -15.93 1.55 6.06
N ARG A 141 -16.51 2.73 5.81
CA ARG A 141 -17.59 2.93 4.82
C ARG A 141 -17.18 2.57 3.39
N ARG A 142 -15.91 2.78 3.02
CA ARG A 142 -15.41 2.48 1.66
C ARG A 142 -15.29 0.98 1.40
N TYR A 143 -15.06 0.21 2.46
CA TYR A 143 -14.93 -1.24 2.41
C TYR A 143 -16.18 -1.98 2.88
N ALA A 144 -17.30 -1.33 3.18
CA ALA A 144 -18.54 -2.02 3.57
C ALA A 144 -19.06 -3.00 2.49
N GLY A 145 -19.87 -3.98 2.93
CA GLY A 145 -20.55 -4.91 2.02
C GLY A 145 -19.59 -5.86 1.29
N GLN A 146 -19.69 -5.90 -0.03
CA GLN A 146 -18.95 -6.88 -0.85
C GLN A 146 -17.43 -6.70 -0.75
N ARG A 147 -16.94 -5.47 -0.56
CA ARG A 147 -15.49 -5.22 -0.49
C ARG A 147 -14.87 -5.79 0.79
N LEU A 148 -15.55 -5.68 1.93
CA LEU A 148 -15.11 -6.33 3.18
C LEU A 148 -15.13 -7.85 3.04
N LYS A 149 -16.16 -8.40 2.38
CA LYS A 149 -16.20 -9.84 2.07
C LYS A 149 -15.00 -10.27 1.23
N THR A 150 -14.60 -9.47 0.24
CA THR A 150 -13.38 -9.72 -0.54
C THR A 150 -12.13 -9.74 0.34
N LEU A 151 -11.94 -8.73 1.20
CA LEU A 151 -10.76 -8.70 2.08
C LEU A 151 -10.73 -9.92 3.02
N LEU A 152 -11.87 -10.27 3.63
CA LEU A 152 -11.96 -11.44 4.50
C LEU A 152 -11.72 -12.75 3.74
N ALA A 153 -12.24 -12.87 2.50
CA ALA A 153 -12.03 -14.03 1.65
C ALA A 153 -10.55 -14.19 1.27
N TRP A 154 -9.89 -13.13 0.82
CA TRP A 154 -8.45 -13.17 0.53
C TRP A 154 -7.60 -13.46 1.77
N HIS A 155 -7.95 -12.86 2.91
CA HIS A 155 -7.27 -13.14 4.18
C HIS A 155 -7.37 -14.63 4.55
N ALA A 156 -8.56 -15.24 4.40
CA ALA A 156 -8.79 -16.65 4.70
C ALA A 156 -8.12 -17.58 3.68
N GLN A 157 -8.12 -17.21 2.40
CA GLN A 157 -7.52 -18.01 1.32
C GLN A 157 -5.99 -18.04 1.39
N TYR A 158 -5.37 -16.93 1.78
CA TYR A 158 -3.91 -16.77 1.80
C TYR A 158 -3.43 -16.55 3.23
N ALA A 159 -3.16 -17.62 3.98
CA ALA A 159 -2.62 -17.53 5.33
C ALA A 159 -1.30 -16.74 5.38
N PRO A 160 -0.96 -16.04 6.48
CA PRO A 160 0.31 -15.33 6.57
C PRO A 160 1.49 -16.28 6.48
N ASP A 161 2.42 -15.95 5.59
CA ASP A 161 3.65 -16.69 5.41
C ASP A 161 4.75 -16.24 6.38
N GLU A 162 5.91 -16.88 6.28
CA GLU A 162 7.07 -16.54 7.12
C GLU A 162 7.60 -15.14 6.84
N TRP A 163 7.47 -14.64 5.60
CA TRP A 163 7.88 -13.28 5.28
C TRP A 163 7.00 -12.25 6.00
N GLU A 164 5.68 -12.42 6.00
CA GLU A 164 4.75 -11.55 6.74
C GLU A 164 5.01 -11.59 8.25
N LYS A 165 5.28 -12.76 8.82
CA LYS A 165 5.59 -12.90 10.25
C LYS A 165 6.90 -12.19 10.63
N HIS A 166 7.95 -12.38 9.83
CA HIS A 166 9.23 -11.69 10.04
C HIS A 166 9.08 -10.18 9.88
N ARG A 167 8.35 -9.74 8.85
CA ARG A 167 8.05 -8.32 8.62
C ARG A 167 7.26 -7.72 9.79
N ASN A 168 6.24 -8.42 10.31
CA ASN A 168 5.46 -7.98 11.47
C ASN A 168 6.35 -7.83 12.72
N ALA A 169 7.30 -8.75 12.94
CA ALA A 169 8.26 -8.66 14.03
C ALA A 169 9.25 -7.51 13.85
N ALA A 170 9.76 -7.28 12.65
CA ALA A 170 10.66 -6.17 12.34
C ALA A 170 9.96 -4.81 12.53
N ILE A 171 8.72 -4.68 12.06
CA ILE A 171 7.93 -3.46 12.26
C ILE A 171 7.69 -3.20 13.74
N TYR A 172 7.43 -4.22 14.56
CA TYR A 172 7.27 -4.04 16.00
C TYR A 172 8.51 -3.40 16.65
N VAL A 173 9.72 -3.77 16.22
CA VAL A 173 10.96 -3.17 16.74
C VAL A 173 11.05 -1.68 16.41
N LEU A 174 10.56 -1.26 15.24
CA LEU A 174 10.66 0.14 14.77
C LEU A 174 9.47 1.01 15.21
N GLN A 175 8.26 0.47 15.19
CA GLN A 175 7.00 1.21 15.36
C GLN A 175 6.33 0.94 16.72
N GLY A 176 6.69 -0.16 17.39
CA GLY A 176 6.18 -0.50 18.72
C GLY A 176 4.82 -1.22 18.74
N ASN A 177 4.23 -1.53 17.58
CA ASN A 177 2.97 -2.29 17.50
C ASN A 177 2.99 -3.36 16.42
N ARG A 178 2.13 -4.38 16.58
CA ARG A 178 1.99 -5.52 15.66
C ARG A 178 0.66 -5.45 14.92
N ASN A 179 0.60 -6.08 13.76
CA ASN A 179 -0.66 -6.42 13.10
C ASN A 179 -1.19 -7.74 13.70
N PRO A 180 -2.26 -7.70 14.51
CA PRO A 180 -2.78 -8.90 15.17
C PRO A 180 -3.34 -9.93 14.18
N LEU A 181 -3.70 -9.53 12.95
CA LEU A 181 -4.21 -10.45 11.93
C LEU A 181 -3.11 -11.25 11.23
N ILE A 182 -1.83 -10.90 11.46
CA ILE A 182 -0.69 -11.74 11.07
C ILE A 182 -0.38 -12.74 12.19
N ASP A 183 -0.44 -12.30 13.46
CA ASP A 183 -0.14 -13.17 14.61
C ASP A 183 -1.27 -14.15 14.93
N PHE A 184 -2.53 -13.71 14.76
CA PHE A 184 -3.75 -14.45 15.05
C PHE A 184 -4.76 -14.31 13.89
N PRO A 185 -4.50 -14.96 12.75
CA PRO A 185 -5.33 -14.80 11.54
C PRO A 185 -6.81 -15.14 11.76
N GLU A 186 -7.10 -16.06 12.66
CA GLU A 186 -8.46 -16.49 12.98
C GLU A 186 -9.31 -15.39 13.64
N TRP A 187 -8.70 -14.31 14.15
CA TRP A 187 -9.42 -13.18 14.73
C TRP A 187 -10.19 -12.37 13.68
N ALA A 188 -9.79 -12.42 12.41
CA ALA A 188 -10.50 -11.71 11.35
C ALA A 188 -11.98 -12.13 11.23
N LEU A 189 -12.33 -13.37 11.62
CA LEU A 189 -13.71 -13.84 11.58
C LEU A 189 -14.53 -13.47 12.83
N ARG A 190 -13.89 -12.93 13.86
CA ARG A 190 -14.49 -12.62 15.17
C ARG A 190 -14.58 -11.11 15.44
N LEU A 191 -13.85 -10.31 14.67
CA LEU A 191 -13.79 -8.86 14.82
C LEU A 191 -14.81 -8.17 13.92
N GLN A 192 -15.24 -6.99 14.36
CA GLN A 192 -16.07 -6.09 13.56
C GLN A 192 -15.17 -5.04 12.92
N PHE A 193 -15.25 -4.90 11.60
CA PHE A 193 -14.47 -3.93 10.82
C PHE A 193 -15.30 -2.73 10.37
N GLU A 194 -16.61 -2.77 10.59
CA GLU A 194 -17.49 -1.64 10.35
C GLU A 194 -17.28 -0.63 11.48
N GLY A 195 -16.71 0.52 11.15
CA GLY A 195 -16.44 1.62 12.08
C GLY A 195 -17.68 2.45 12.37
#